data_AF-A0A7W4E384-F1
#
_entry.id   AF-A0A7W4E384-F1
#
_cell.length_a   1.000
_cell.length_b   1.000
_cell.length_c   1.000
_cell.angle_alpha   90.00
_cell.angle_beta   90.00
_cell.angle_gamma   90.00
#
_symmetry.space_group_name_H-M   'P 1'
#
loop_
_entity.id
_entity.type
_entity.pdbx_description
1 polymer ?
#
loop_
_entity_poly.entity_id
_entity_poly.type
_entity_poly.pdbx_seq_one_letter_code
_entity_poly.pdbx_strand_id
1 'polypeptide(L)'
;MSQFRYELIFEEKDIFLQDSEGRRKETFQKSDFLTRGGWYKVTESLLNKFSERLVIKINAPINVLLTFKAEINAYVSGATANANANGAIVKYFYGLIYLSPL
;
A
#
# COMPACT_ATOMS: atom_id res chain seq x y z
N MET A 1 -23.90 5.77 -0.74
CA MET A 1 -23.43 4.37 -0.78
C MET A 1 -22.05 4.33 -0.11
N SER A 2 -21.96 3.82 1.11
CA SER A 2 -20.65 3.65 1.77
C SER A 2 -19.99 2.41 1.16
N GLN A 3 -19.22 2.60 0.10
CA GLN A 3 -18.42 1.54 -0.51
C GLN A 3 -17.32 1.18 0.48
N PHE A 4 -17.32 -0.07 0.97
CA PHE A 4 -16.29 -0.58 1.88
C PHE A 4 -14.89 -0.27 1.32
N ARG A 5 -14.09 0.43 2.12
CA ARG A 5 -12.67 0.69 1.84
C ARG A 5 -11.86 -0.04 2.89
N TYR A 6 -10.82 -0.72 2.44
CA TYR A 6 -9.81 -1.29 3.30
C TYR A 6 -8.54 -0.48 3.18
N GLU A 7 -7.78 -0.43 4.27
CA GLU A 7 -6.50 0.25 4.31
C GLU A 7 -5.43 -0.79 4.67
N LEU A 8 -4.43 -0.94 3.79
CA LEU A 8 -3.21 -1.68 4.10
C LEU A 8 -2.17 -0.67 4.60
N ILE A 9 -1.77 -0.83 5.86
CA ILE A 9 -0.93 0.14 6.56
C ILE A 9 0.44 -0.49 6.77
N PHE A 10 1.48 0.21 6.32
CA PHE A 10 2.88 -0.10 6.55
C PHE A 10 3.42 0.79 7.66
N GLU A 11 3.69 0.20 8.82
CA GLU A 11 4.35 0.87 9.94
C GLU A 11 5.78 0.36 10.13
N GLU A 12 6.52 1.01 11.02
CA GLU A 12 7.88 0.59 11.37
C GLU A 12 7.92 -0.81 11.97
N LYS A 13 6.86 -1.25 12.65
CA LYS A 13 6.85 -2.52 13.40
C LYS A 13 6.09 -3.61 12.67
N ASP A 14 4.92 -3.31 12.11
CA ASP A 14 4.03 -4.28 11.50
C ASP A 14 3.39 -3.75 10.20
N ILE A 15 2.74 -4.67 9.48
CA ILE A 15 1.90 -4.39 8.32
C ILE A 15 0.54 -4.98 8.60
N PHE A 16 -0.53 -4.22 8.46
CA PHE A 16 -1.87 -4.72 8.78
C PHE A 16 -2.96 -4.14 7.89
N LEU A 17 -4.03 -4.91 7.74
CA LEU A 17 -5.26 -4.50 7.08
C LEU A 17 -6.26 -3.99 8.11
N GLN A 18 -6.91 -2.86 7.84
CA GLN A 18 -8.05 -2.38 8.61
C GLN A 18 -9.24 -2.04 7.71
N ASP A 19 -10.44 -2.10 8.27
CA ASP A 19 -11.65 -1.61 7.61
C ASP A 19 -11.85 -0.10 7.80
N SER A 20 -12.88 0.45 7.18
CA SER A 20 -13.23 1.88 7.26
C SER A 20 -13.61 2.36 8.67
N GLU A 21 -13.86 1.45 9.61
CA GLU A 21 -14.12 1.78 11.02
C GLU A 21 -12.83 1.73 11.86
N GLY A 22 -11.66 1.50 11.23
CA GLY A 22 -10.37 1.38 11.90
C GLY A 22 -10.18 0.03 12.61
N ARG A 23 -11.05 -0.96 12.37
CA ARG A 23 -10.91 -2.27 12.99
C ARG A 23 -9.90 -3.09 12.21
N ARG A 24 -8.83 -3.50 12.90
CA ARG A 24 -7.82 -4.40 12.35
C ARG A 24 -8.44 -5.75 11.97
N LYS A 25 -8.22 -6.18 10.73
CA LYS A 25 -8.72 -7.46 10.18
C LYS A 25 -7.64 -8.51 10.09
N GLU A 26 -6.44 -8.09 9.73
CA GLU A 26 -5.33 -8.99 9.47
C GLU A 26 -4.01 -8.28 9.77
N THR A 27 -3.03 -9.02 10.28
CA THR A 27 -1.66 -8.55 10.46
C THR A 27 -0.75 -9.50 9.72
N PHE A 28 0.15 -8.94 8.93
CA PHE A 28 1.03 -9.66 8.04
C PHE A 28 2.48 -9.56 8.54
N GLN A 29 3.30 -10.53 8.15
CA GLN A 29 4.73 -10.43 8.38
C GLN A 29 5.36 -9.57 7.28
N LYS A 30 6.41 -8.81 7.63
CA LYS A 30 7.15 -8.00 6.64
C LYS A 30 7.74 -8.84 5.52
N SER A 31 8.15 -10.06 5.84
CA SER A 31 8.68 -11.03 4.87
C SER A 31 7.68 -11.40 3.77
N ASP A 32 6.38 -11.29 4.03
CA ASP A 32 5.34 -11.62 3.04
C ASP A 32 5.36 -10.65 1.85
N PHE A 33 5.89 -9.44 2.05
CA PHE A 33 5.99 -8.39 1.05
C PHE A 33 7.44 -8.15 0.60
N LEU A 34 8.42 -8.44 1.45
CA LEU A 34 9.81 -8.06 1.23
C LEU A 34 10.40 -8.85 0.05
N THR A 35 10.81 -8.13 -0.97
CA THR A 35 11.55 -8.66 -2.12
C THR A 35 13.04 -8.70 -1.83
N ARG A 36 13.79 -9.50 -2.60
CA ARG A 36 15.26 -9.55 -2.54
C ARG A 36 15.93 -8.18 -2.79
N GLY A 37 15.24 -7.27 -3.46
CA GLY A 37 15.73 -5.90 -3.72
C GLY A 37 15.42 -4.89 -2.62
N GLY A 38 14.86 -5.31 -1.48
CA GLY A 38 14.52 -4.41 -0.37
C GLY A 38 13.21 -3.64 -0.54
N TRP A 39 12.46 -3.90 -1.62
CA TRP A 39 11.13 -3.33 -1.85
C TRP A 39 10.05 -4.21 -1.22
N TYR A 40 8.99 -3.59 -0.73
CA TYR A 40 7.77 -4.25 -0.28
C TYR A 40 6.81 -4.33 -1.45
N LYS A 41 6.68 -5.51 -2.06
CA LYS A 41 5.81 -5.74 -3.20
C LYS A 41 4.42 -6.15 -2.72
N VAL A 42 3.41 -5.38 -3.12
CA VAL A 42 2.01 -5.66 -2.85
C VAL A 42 1.36 -6.14 -4.15
N THR A 43 0.80 -7.35 -4.10
CA THR A 43 0.09 -7.96 -5.22
C THR A 43 -1.39 -8.14 -4.88
N GLU A 44 -2.24 -8.13 -5.90
CA GLU A 44 -3.67 -8.35 -5.72
C GLU A 44 -3.97 -9.71 -5.09
N SER A 45 -3.25 -10.76 -5.50
CA SER A 45 -3.40 -12.11 -4.93
C SER A 45 -3.13 -12.19 -3.43
N LEU A 46 -2.19 -11.37 -2.93
CA LEU A 46 -1.85 -11.33 -1.50
C LEU A 46 -2.99 -10.71 -0.68
N LEU A 47 -3.77 -9.82 -1.30
CA LEU A 47 -4.88 -9.13 -0.65
C LEU A 47 -6.26 -9.67 -1.04
N ASN A 48 -6.32 -10.63 -1.96
CA ASN A 48 -7.50 -11.39 -2.32
C ASN A 48 -8.72 -10.45 -2.57
N LYS A 49 -9.86 -10.68 -1.90
CA LYS A 49 -11.11 -9.92 -2.01
C LYS A 49 -11.06 -8.46 -1.54
N PHE A 50 -9.91 -7.96 -1.06
CA PHE A 50 -9.76 -6.61 -0.50
C PHE A 50 -9.18 -5.61 -1.51
N SER A 51 -8.92 -6.03 -2.75
CA SER A 51 -8.29 -5.18 -3.78
C SER A 51 -9.20 -4.09 -4.34
N GLU A 52 -10.52 -4.29 -4.34
CA GLU A 52 -11.47 -3.29 -4.82
C GLU A 52 -11.48 -2.06 -3.89
N ARG A 53 -10.76 -1.00 -4.31
CA ARG A 53 -10.59 0.28 -3.60
C ARG A 53 -9.76 0.20 -2.31
N LEU A 54 -8.68 -0.56 -2.36
CA LEU A 54 -7.66 -0.53 -1.32
C LEU A 54 -6.93 0.83 -1.29
N VAL A 55 -6.69 1.32 -0.07
CA VAL A 55 -5.78 2.43 0.21
C VAL A 55 -4.50 1.88 0.84
N ILE A 56 -3.35 2.22 0.28
CA ILE A 56 -2.04 1.92 0.84
C ILE A 56 -1.59 3.12 1.66
N LYS A 57 -1.32 2.92 2.94
CA LYS A 57 -0.73 3.95 3.82
C LYS A 57 0.70 3.55 4.18
N ILE A 58 1.64 4.43 3.89
CA ILE A 58 3.07 4.22 4.15
C ILE A 58 3.49 5.19 5.25
N ASN A 59 3.62 4.68 6.47
CA ASN A 59 4.00 5.41 7.68
C ASN A 59 5.45 5.09 8.11
N ALA A 60 6.24 4.47 7.23
CA ALA A 60 7.65 4.13 7.46
C ALA A 60 8.51 4.52 6.24
N PRO A 61 9.80 4.84 6.41
CA PRO A 61 10.70 5.23 5.33
C PRO A 61 11.13 3.99 4.51
N ILE A 62 10.17 3.41 3.78
CA ILE A 62 10.33 2.18 3.00
C ILE A 62 9.92 2.38 1.56
N ASN A 63 10.35 1.46 0.71
CA ASN A 63 10.02 1.44 -0.71
C ASN A 63 8.93 0.41 -0.98
N VAL A 64 7.78 0.84 -1.53
CA VAL A 64 6.62 -0.01 -1.82
C VAL A 64 6.39 -0.08 -3.32
N LEU A 65 6.21 -1.30 -3.85
CA LEU A 65 5.89 -1.58 -5.24
C LEU A 65 4.49 -2.16 -5.35
N LEU A 66 3.65 -1.57 -6.20
CA LEU A 66 2.28 -2.00 -6.45
C LEU A 66 2.10 -2.45 -7.90
N THR A 67 1.40 -3.57 -8.08
CA THR A 67 1.12 -4.15 -9.41
C THR A 67 -0.36 -4.15 -9.78
N PHE A 68 -1.19 -3.40 -9.04
CA PHE A 68 -2.63 -3.28 -9.27
C PHE A 68 -3.10 -1.87 -8.89
N LYS A 69 -4.32 -1.53 -9.30
CA LYS A 69 -4.90 -0.21 -9.06
C LYS A 69 -5.21 -0.01 -7.58
N ALA A 70 -4.57 0.96 -6.96
CA ALA A 70 -4.82 1.35 -5.58
C ALA A 70 -4.66 2.87 -5.40
N GLU A 71 -5.17 3.38 -4.28
CA GLU A 71 -4.81 4.70 -3.77
C GLU A 71 -3.56 4.56 -2.88
N ILE A 72 -2.62 5.50 -2.98
CA ILE A 72 -1.37 5.45 -2.22
C ILE A 72 -1.17 6.78 -1.49
N ASN A 73 -0.92 6.65 -0.19
CA ASN A 73 -0.63 7.76 0.70
C ASN A 73 0.66 7.49 1.46
N ALA A 74 1.69 8.32 1.25
CA ALA A 74 2.94 8.25 2.00
C ALA A 74 3.07 9.46 2.92
N TYR A 75 3.10 9.19 4.22
CA TYR A 75 3.02 10.23 5.25
C TYR A 75 4.38 10.60 5.85
N VAL A 76 5.44 9.90 5.48
CA VAL A 76 6.78 10.10 6.03
C VAL A 76 7.80 10.37 4.92
N SER A 77 8.80 11.21 5.24
CA SER A 77 9.95 11.42 4.36
C SER A 77 10.76 10.12 4.24
N GLY A 78 11.37 9.90 3.08
CA GLY A 78 12.11 8.67 2.76
C GLY A 78 11.23 7.48 2.35
N ALA A 79 9.90 7.63 2.35
CA ALA A 79 9.02 6.65 1.73
C ALA A 79 9.06 6.81 0.20
N THR A 80 9.18 5.69 -0.52
CA THR A 80 9.06 5.67 -1.99
C THR A 80 7.92 4.75 -2.39
N ALA A 81 7.08 5.18 -3.32
CA ALA A 81 6.05 4.33 -3.90
C ALA A 81 6.22 4.25 -5.41
N ASN A 82 6.23 3.03 -5.94
CA ASN A 82 6.16 2.75 -7.37
C ASN A 82 4.83 2.06 -7.66
N ALA A 83 3.99 2.70 -8.46
CA ALA A 83 2.72 2.15 -8.89
C ALA A 83 2.81 1.77 -10.38
N ASN A 84 2.87 0.47 -10.64
CA ASN A 84 2.91 -0.09 -11.98
C ASN A 84 1.53 -0.64 -12.37
N ALA A 85 0.51 0.20 -12.29
CA ALA A 85 -0.85 -0.13 -12.68
C ALA A 85 -1.62 1.09 -13.17
N ASN A 86 -2.33 0.93 -14.30
CA ASN A 86 -3.16 1.99 -14.85
C ASN A 86 -4.25 2.44 -13.87
N GLY A 87 -4.35 3.77 -13.71
CA GLY A 87 -5.35 4.39 -12.83
C GLY A 87 -5.02 4.32 -11.34
N ALA A 88 -3.77 4.02 -10.96
CA ALA A 88 -3.29 4.27 -9.60
C ALA A 88 -3.39 5.77 -9.27
N ILE A 89 -3.81 6.08 -8.04
CA ILE A 89 -4.06 7.46 -7.60
C ILE A 89 -3.19 7.75 -6.38
N VAL A 90 -2.55 8.92 -6.40
CA VAL A 90 -1.84 9.47 -5.23
C VAL A 90 -2.70 10.59 -4.66
N LYS A 91 -2.91 10.62 -3.34
CA LYS A 91 -3.58 11.75 -2.68
C LYS A 91 -2.69 12.54 -1.72
N TYR A 92 -1.88 11.85 -0.92
CA TYR A 92 -0.99 12.49 0.05
C TYR A 92 0.41 11.90 -0.07
N PHE A 93 1.42 12.75 -0.26
CA PHE A 93 2.79 12.26 -0.45
C PHE A 93 3.87 13.22 0.04
N TYR A 94 4.66 12.75 1.00
CA TYR A 94 5.82 13.45 1.56
C TYR A 94 7.18 12.84 1.14
N GLY A 95 7.18 11.89 0.19
CA GLY A 95 8.39 11.23 -0.33
C GLY A 95 8.55 11.32 -1.86
N LEU A 96 9.17 10.31 -2.48
CA LEU A 96 9.27 10.18 -3.95
C LEU A 96 8.23 9.20 -4.55
N ILE A 97 7.65 9.58 -5.70
CA ILE A 97 6.69 8.74 -6.45
C ILE A 97 7.19 8.48 -7.85
N TYR A 98 7.13 7.22 -8.25
CA TYR A 98 7.27 6.81 -9.64
C TYR A 98 5.95 6.21 -10.11
N LEU A 99 5.21 6.98 -10.91
CA LEU A 99 4.09 6.46 -11.68
C LEU A 99 4.66 6.03 -13.02
N SER A 100 4.56 4.74 -13.35
CA SER A 100 4.98 4.28 -14.67
C SER A 100 3.94 4.75 -15.69
N PRO A 101 4.30 5.59 -16.68
CA PRO A 101 3.45 5.77 -17.85
C PRO A 101 3.55 4.48 -18.67
N LEU A 102 2.41 3.88 -18.97
CA LEU A 102 2.33 2.82 -19.99
C LEU A 102 2.55 3.41 -21.38
#